data_AF-A0A7V2MCL9-F1
#
_entry.id   AF-A0A7V2MCL9-F1
#
_cell.length_a   1.000
_cell.length_b   1.000
_cell.length_c   1.000
_cell.angle_alpha   90.00
_cell.angle_beta   90.00
_cell.angle_gamma   90.00
#
_symmetry.space_group_name_H-M   'P 1'
#
loop_
_entity.id
_entity.type
_entity.pdbx_description
1 polymer ?
#
loop_
_entity_poly.entity_id
_entity_poly.type
_entity_poly.pdbx_seq_one_letter_code
_entity_poly.pdbx_strand_id
1 'polypeptide(L)' 'MTRARRPVVEVIDETMAQVLRRKSGAERLRIAMGMFRTARTMITQAVRQQHPDWSETRVRDEVNRRLSHGSC' A
#
# COMPACT_ATOMS: atom_id res chain seq x y z
N MET A 1 -21.41 -10.16 18.37
CA MET A 1 -20.37 -9.11 18.18
C MET A 1 -19.02 -9.81 18.05
N THR A 2 -18.51 -9.93 16.83
CA THR A 2 -17.33 -10.72 16.51
C THR A 2 -16.07 -9.96 16.92
N ARG A 3 -15.28 -10.52 17.84
CA ARG A 3 -14.03 -9.92 18.34
C ARG A 3 -13.07 -9.71 17.17
N ALA A 4 -12.71 -8.46 16.88
CA ALA A 4 -11.71 -8.14 15.86
C ALA A 4 -10.41 -8.90 16.19
N ARG A 5 -9.98 -9.80 15.29
CA ARG A 5 -8.77 -10.59 15.46
C ARG A 5 -7.59 -9.61 15.49
N ARG A 6 -6.86 -9.55 16.60
CA ARG A 6 -5.69 -8.68 16.74
C ARG A 6 -4.71 -9.05 15.62
N PRO A 7 -4.27 -8.11 14.77
CA PRO A 7 -3.32 -8.44 13.71
C PRO A 7 -2.04 -8.94 14.37
N VAL A 8 -1.77 -10.24 14.19
CA VAL A 8 -0.49 -10.82 14.52
C VAL A 8 0.39 -10.48 13.33
N VAL A 9 1.24 -9.46 13.48
CA VAL A 9 2.37 -9.30 12.58
C VAL A 9 3.26 -10.50 12.87
N GLU A 10 3.38 -11.42 11.93
CA GLU A 10 4.34 -12.53 12.04
C GLU A 10 5.69 -11.94 12.42
N VAL A 11 6.26 -12.42 13.54
CA VAL A 11 7.57 -11.95 14.00
C VAL A 11 8.57 -12.27 12.90
N ILE A 12 9.19 -11.23 12.33
CA ILE A 12 10.22 -11.42 11.31
C ILE A 12 11.40 -12.15 11.95
N ASP A 13 11.88 -13.21 11.31
CA ASP A 13 13.10 -13.91 11.72
C ASP A 13 14.25 -12.91 11.91
N GLU A 14 15.03 -13.05 12.98
CA GLU A 14 16.06 -12.07 13.33
C GLU A 14 17.13 -11.95 12.22
N THR A 15 17.41 -13.03 11.49
CA THR A 15 18.33 -13.02 10.34
C THR A 15 17.79 -12.10 9.26
N MET A 16 16.50 -12.22 8.93
CA MET A 16 15.85 -11.36 7.96
C MET A 16 15.75 -9.92 8.43
N ALA A 17 15.51 -9.70 9.73
CA ALA A 17 15.53 -8.36 10.31
C ALA A 17 16.90 -7.68 10.11
N GLN A 18 18.02 -8.41 10.32
CA GLN A 18 19.36 -7.89 10.04
C GLN A 18 19.59 -7.60 8.55
N VAL A 19 19.13 -8.48 7.65
CA VAL A 19 19.20 -8.25 6.20
C VAL A 19 18.47 -6.96 5.81
N LEU A 20 17.28 -6.73 6.36
CA LEU A 20 16.49 -5.52 6.10
C LEU A 20 17.16 -4.27 6.68
N ARG A 21 17.75 -4.35 7.88
CA ARG A 21 18.48 -3.24 8.52
C ARG A 21 19.72 -2.81 7.73
N ARG A 22 20.37 -3.72 7.03
CA ARG A 22 21.59 -3.44 6.25
C ARG A 22 21.33 -2.80 4.87
N LYS A 23 20.07 -2.68 4.44
CA LYS A 23 19.75 -2.03 3.16
C LYS A 23 20.15 -0.56 3.16
N SER A 24 20.82 -0.14 2.09
CA SER A 24 21.13 1.26 1.84
C SER A 24 19.85 2.10 1.69
N GLY A 25 19.96 3.41 1.86
CA GLY A 25 18.84 4.34 1.64
C GLY A 25 18.22 4.19 0.24
N ALA A 26 19.05 4.04 -0.79
CA ALA A 26 18.59 3.84 -2.17
C ALA A 26 17.79 2.54 -2.34
N GLU A 27 18.20 1.44 -1.69
CA GLU A 27 17.46 0.18 -1.75
C GLU A 27 16.12 0.26 -1.03
N ARG A 28 16.08 0.93 0.13
CA ARG A 28 14.85 1.16 0.87
C ARG A 28 13.86 1.99 0.06
N LEU A 29 14.33 3.05 -0.58
CA LEU A 29 13.50 3.88 -1.47
C LEU A 29 12.97 3.07 -2.66
N ARG A 30 13.81 2.24 -3.29
CA ARG A 30 13.37 1.38 -4.40
C ARG A 30 12.26 0.42 -3.98
N ILE A 31 12.38 -0.18 -2.79
CA ILE A 31 11.35 -1.05 -2.21
C ILE A 31 10.07 -0.24 -1.98
N ALA A 32 10.17 0.91 -1.31
CA ALA A 32 9.02 1.76 -1.02
C ALA A 32 8.29 2.23 -2.31
N MET A 33 9.03 2.64 -3.34
CA MET A 33 8.48 3.01 -4.64
C MET A 33 7.79 1.82 -5.33
N GLY A 34 8.36 0.61 -5.21
CA GLY A 34 7.71 -0.62 -5.66
C GLY A 34 6.37 -0.85 -4.97
N MET A 35 6.36 -0.78 -3.63
CA MET A 35 5.14 -0.93 -2.82
C MET A 35 4.09 0.12 -3.18
N PHE A 36 4.49 1.38 -3.37
CA PHE A 36 3.59 2.47 -3.74
C PHE A 36 2.92 2.23 -5.10
N ARG A 37 3.68 1.82 -6.12
CA ARG A 37 3.12 1.48 -7.45
C ARG A 37 2.12 0.33 -7.35
N THR A 38 2.47 -0.74 -6.63
CA THR A 38 1.58 -1.90 -6.46
C THR A 38 0.29 -1.50 -5.74
N ALA A 39 0.38 -0.74 -4.65
CA ALA A 39 -0.78 -0.25 -3.92
C ALA A 39 -1.67 0.61 -4.82
N ARG A 40 -1.09 1.52 -5.60
CA ARG A 40 -1.84 2.37 -6.53
C ARG A 40 -2.61 1.53 -7.55
N THR A 41 -1.96 0.56 -8.18
CA THR A 41 -2.62 -0.34 -9.14
C THR A 41 -3.78 -1.09 -8.49
N MET A 42 -3.57 -1.70 -7.33
CA MET A 42 -4.62 -2.45 -6.63
C MET A 42 -5.82 -1.57 -6.28
N ILE A 43 -5.58 -0.38 -5.74
CA ILE A 43 -6.64 0.56 -5.37
C ILE A 43 -7.39 1.06 -6.61
N THR A 44 -6.68 1.40 -7.70
CA THR A 44 -7.33 1.83 -8.95
C THR A 44 -8.28 0.75 -9.48
N GLN A 45 -7.85 -0.51 -9.52
CA GLN A 45 -8.71 -1.59 -10.00
C GLN A 45 -9.91 -1.82 -9.09
N ALA A 46 -9.70 -1.77 -7.77
CA ALA A 46 -10.79 -1.89 -6.80
C ALA A 46 -11.82 -0.76 -6.93
N VAL A 47 -11.37 0.50 -7.11
CA VAL A 47 -12.25 1.65 -7.29
C VAL A 47 -13.04 1.54 -8.60
N ARG A 48 -12.39 1.17 -9.71
CA ARG A 48 -13.08 0.96 -11.00
C ARG A 48 -14.13 -0.15 -10.92
N GLN A 49 -13.81 -1.25 -10.23
CA GLN A 49 -14.75 -2.34 -10.04
C GLN A 49 -15.97 -1.92 -9.20
N GLN A 50 -15.75 -1.12 -8.15
CA GLN A 50 -16.82 -0.62 -7.27
C GLN A 50 -17.66 0.49 -7.91
N HIS A 51 -17.07 1.25 -8.83
CA HIS A 51 -17.69 2.41 -9.46
C HIS A 51 -17.45 2.42 -10.97
N PRO A 52 -18.07 1.51 -11.74
CA PRO A 52 -17.85 1.39 -13.18
C PRO A 52 -18.28 2.63 -13.97
N ASP A 53 -19.23 3.41 -13.44
CA ASP A 53 -19.79 4.59 -14.11
C ASP A 53 -19.00 5.88 -13.83
N TRP A 54 -17.97 5.81 -12.99
CA TRP A 54 -17.17 6.98 -12.66
C TRP A 54 -16.22 7.36 -13.79
N SER A 55 -16.06 8.67 -13.98
CA SER A 55 -15.03 9.18 -14.86
C SER A 55 -13.63 8.86 -14.32
N GLU A 56 -12.67 8.71 -15.22
CA GLU A 56 -11.27 8.44 -14.86
C GLU A 56 -10.66 9.51 -13.93
N THR A 57 -11.10 10.77 -14.08
CA THR A 57 -10.72 11.85 -13.15
C THR A 57 -11.19 11.55 -11.72
N ARG A 58 -12.46 11.16 -11.55
CA ARG A 58 -13.03 10.85 -10.23
C ARG A 58 -12.38 9.61 -9.61
N VAL A 59 -12.08 8.59 -10.42
CA VAL A 59 -11.32 7.42 -9.99
C VAL A 59 -9.93 7.82 -9.48
N ARG A 60 -9.20 8.65 -10.23
CA ARG A 60 -7.87 9.12 -9.84
C ARG A 60 -7.89 9.88 -8.51
N ASP A 61 -8.84 10.79 -8.34
CA ASP A 61 -8.94 11.61 -7.13
C ASP A 61 -9.21 10.74 -5.89
N GLU A 62 -10.07 9.74 -6.02
CA GLU A 62 -10.34 8.77 -4.94
C GLU A 62 -9.13 7.87 -4.66
N VAL A 63 -8.41 7.43 -5.70
CA VAL A 63 -7.18 6.65 -5.54
C VAL A 63 -6.12 7.45 -4.78
N ASN A 64 -5.93 8.73 -5.12
CA ASN A 64 -5.00 9.63 -4.43
C ASN A 64 -5.42 9.82 -2.96
N ARG A 65 -6.71 10.04 -2.70
CA ARG A 65 -7.25 10.17 -1.34
C ARG A 65 -6.94 8.93 -0.50
N ARG A 66 -7.12 7.72 -1.05
CA ARG A 66 -6.86 6.44 -0.36
C ARG A 66 -5.37 6.14 -0.17
N LEU A 67 -4.53 6.44 -1.15
CA LEU A 67 -3.08 6.21 -1.07
C LEU A 67 -2.41 7.12 -0.05
N SER A 68 -2.78 8.40 -0.05
CA SER A 68 -2.05 9.41 0.71
C SER A 68 -2.66 9.70 2.08
N HIS A 69 -3.78 9.07 2.46
CA HIS A 69 -4.66 9.58 3.52
C HIS A 69 -5.02 11.08 3.31
N GLY A 70 -4.93 11.60 2.07
CA GLY A 70 -5.08 13.03 1.73
C GLY A 70 -3.80 13.88 1.74
N SER A 71 -2.61 13.32 1.88
CA SER A 71 -1.34 14.07 2.06
C SER A 71 -0.59 14.47 0.78
N CYS A 72 -1.19 14.39 -0.41
CA CYS A 72 -0.51 14.77 -1.66
C CYS A 72 -1.38 15.68 -2.52
#